data_AF-A0A1N6FJL1-F1
#
_entry.id   AF-A0A1N6FJL1-F1
#
_cell.length_a   1.000
_cell.length_b   1.000
_cell.length_c   1.000
_cell.angle_alpha   90.00
_cell.angle_beta   90.00
_cell.angle_gamma   90.00
#
_symmetry.space_group_name_H-M   'P 1'
#
loop_
_entity.id
_entity.type
_entity.pdbx_description
1 polymer ?
#
loop_
_entity_poly.entity_id
_entity_poly.type
_entity_poly.pdbx_seq_one_letter_code
_entity_poly.pdbx_strand_id
1 'polypeptide(L)'
;MSAAISRFKLPETLDDVPSDIRDAMLAVQEKAGFVPNVFLMLAHRPEEFRAFFGMSNRLVTLAGTPPNSEFYLMGRVPKKPDESVRETP
;
A
#
# COMPACT_ATOMS: atom_id res chain seq x y z
N MET A 1 -6.07 -17.89 -12.20
CA MET A 1 -5.91 -18.57 -10.89
C MET A 1 -5.54 -17.49 -9.88
N SER A 2 -6.37 -17.24 -8.86
CA SER A 2 -6.03 -16.31 -7.77
C SER A 2 -5.04 -17.03 -6.85
N ALA A 3 -3.81 -16.51 -6.73
CA ALA A 3 -2.82 -17.05 -5.81
C ALA A 3 -3.13 -16.56 -4.39
N ALA A 4 -3.14 -17.47 -3.41
CA ALA A 4 -3.30 -17.10 -2.01
C ALA A 4 -2.11 -16.22 -1.57
N ILE A 5 -2.39 -15.02 -1.05
CA ILE A 5 -1.36 -14.07 -0.62
C ILE A 5 -0.73 -14.44 0.74
N SER A 6 -1.32 -15.38 1.48
CA SER A 6 -0.84 -15.85 2.78
C SER A 6 -1.10 -17.34 2.96
N ARG A 7 -0.24 -18.00 3.76
CA ARG A 7 -0.50 -19.36 4.28
C ARG A 7 -1.30 -19.35 5.57
N PHE A 8 -1.34 -18.22 6.28
CA PHE A 8 -2.09 -18.05 7.52
C PHE A 8 -3.46 -17.44 7.24
N LYS A 9 -4.39 -17.59 8.20
CA LYS A 9 -5.72 -16.99 8.10
C LYS A 9 -5.59 -15.48 7.98
N LEU A 10 -6.29 -14.91 7.00
CA LEU A 10 -6.43 -13.47 6.84
C LEU A 10 -7.70 -13.00 7.57
N PRO A 11 -7.74 -11.75 8.03
CA PRO A 11 -8.98 -11.14 8.48
C PRO A 11 -9.99 -11.14 7.34
N GLU A 12 -11.25 -11.44 7.63
CA GLU A 12 -12.33 -11.43 6.65
C GLU A 12 -12.83 -9.98 6.46
N THR A 13 -12.79 -9.21 7.54
CA THR A 13 -13.14 -7.79 7.59
C THR A 13 -12.13 -6.99 8.41
N LEU A 14 -12.11 -5.66 8.22
CA LEU A 14 -11.27 -4.78 9.05
C LEU A 14 -11.79 -4.63 10.49
N ASP A 15 -13.00 -5.10 10.79
CA ASP A 15 -13.53 -5.11 12.15
C ASP A 15 -12.93 -6.24 12.99
N ASP A 16 -12.32 -7.24 12.35
CA ASP A 16 -11.65 -8.37 13.00
C ASP A 16 -10.30 -7.98 13.62
N VAL A 17 -9.78 -6.79 13.34
CA VAL A 17 -8.47 -6.33 13.82
C VAL A 17 -8.61 -5.26 14.92
N PRO A 18 -7.63 -5.13 15.83
CA PRO A 18 -7.58 -4.04 16.78
C PRO A 18 -7.70 -2.66 16.10
N SER A 19 -8.37 -1.71 16.76
CA SER A 19 -8.70 -0.41 16.18
C SER A 19 -7.47 0.38 15.72
N ASP A 20 -6.38 0.34 16.48
CA ASP A 20 -5.14 1.03 16.14
C ASP A 20 -4.52 0.50 14.83
N ILE A 21 -4.62 -0.80 14.59
CA ILE A 21 -4.16 -1.44 13.36
C ILE A 21 -5.08 -1.07 12.20
N ARG A 22 -6.41 -1.12 12.41
CA ARG A 22 -7.38 -0.70 11.39
C ARG A 22 -7.13 0.74 10.96
N ASP A 23 -6.97 1.64 11.92
CA ASP A 23 -6.76 3.07 11.67
C ASP A 23 -5.45 3.30 10.89
N ALA A 24 -4.39 2.55 11.21
CA ALA A 24 -3.14 2.58 10.46
C ALA A 24 -3.30 2.08 9.00
N MET A 25 -4.05 1.00 8.79
CA MET A 25 -4.33 0.49 7.43
C MET A 25 -5.14 1.49 6.60
N LEU A 26 -6.18 2.10 7.20
CA LEU A 26 -7.00 3.11 6.54
C LEU A 26 -6.21 4.37 6.21
N ALA A 27 -5.36 4.84 7.12
CA ALA A 27 -4.49 6.00 6.87
C ALA A 27 -3.49 5.75 5.73
N VAL A 28 -2.99 4.53 5.59
CA VAL A 28 -2.15 4.15 4.44
C VAL A 28 -2.98 4.04 3.16
N GLN A 29 -4.17 3.46 3.23
CA GLN A 29 -5.07 3.37 2.09
C GLN A 29 -5.45 4.74 1.53
N GLU A 30 -5.73 5.72 2.39
CA GLU A 30 -6.05 7.09 1.98
C GLU A 30 -4.90 7.72 1.19
N LYS A 31 -3.65 7.49 1.61
CA LYS A 31 -2.45 8.05 0.98
C LYS A 31 -2.00 7.30 -0.27
N ALA A 32 -2.09 5.97 -0.26
CA ALA A 32 -1.55 5.08 -1.29
C ALA A 32 -2.61 4.60 -2.29
N GLY A 33 -3.90 4.71 -1.97
CA GLY A 33 -5.01 4.18 -2.76
C GLY A 33 -5.26 2.68 -2.58
N PHE A 34 -4.50 1.98 -1.74
CA PHE A 34 -4.69 0.56 -1.43
C PHE A 34 -4.12 0.17 -0.06
N VAL A 35 -4.57 -0.97 0.48
CA VAL A 35 -3.99 -1.57 1.68
C VAL A 35 -2.89 -2.56 1.27
N PRO A 36 -1.63 -2.37 1.70
CA PRO A 36 -0.55 -3.31 1.40
C PRO A 36 -0.85 -4.73 1.88
N ASN A 37 -0.58 -5.74 1.04
CA ASN A 37 -0.81 -7.15 1.38
C ASN A 37 -0.09 -7.57 2.68
N VAL A 38 1.10 -7.02 2.95
CA VAL A 38 1.85 -7.30 4.18
C VAL A 38 1.07 -6.94 5.45
N PHE A 39 0.19 -5.94 5.39
CA PHE A 39 -0.65 -5.56 6.53
C PHE A 39 -1.73 -6.61 6.79
N LEU A 40 -2.42 -7.04 5.74
CA LEU A 40 -3.42 -8.11 5.82
C LEU A 40 -2.78 -9.42 6.28
N MET A 41 -1.58 -9.72 5.78
CA MET A 41 -0.82 -10.90 6.16
C MET A 41 -0.41 -10.88 7.63
N LEU A 42 -0.04 -9.73 8.21
CA LEU A 42 0.39 -9.63 9.62
C LEU A 42 -0.76 -9.37 10.59
N ALA A 43 -1.96 -9.08 10.11
CA ALA A 43 -3.13 -8.80 10.95
C ALA A 43 -3.48 -9.91 11.96
N HIS A 44 -3.17 -11.18 11.63
CA HIS A 44 -3.36 -12.31 12.54
C HIS A 44 -2.33 -12.37 13.70
N ARG A 45 -1.32 -11.48 13.69
CA ARG A 45 -0.29 -11.30 14.74
C ARG A 45 -0.13 -9.80 15.06
N PRO A 46 -1.06 -9.19 15.84
CA PRO A 46 -1.08 -7.75 16.07
C PRO A 46 0.23 -7.15 16.60
N GLU A 47 0.92 -7.85 17.49
CA GLU A 47 2.19 -7.35 18.03
C GLU A 47 3.32 -7.34 16.99
N GLU A 48 3.36 -8.35 16.11
CA GLU A 48 4.33 -8.38 15.00
C GLU A 48 4.03 -7.27 13.98
N PHE A 49 2.75 -7.01 13.70
CA PHE A 49 2.34 -5.88 12.87
C PHE A 49 2.87 -4.55 13.43
N ARG A 50 2.65 -4.28 14.71
CA ARG A 50 3.09 -3.02 15.35
C ARG A 50 4.60 -2.87 15.31
N ALA A 51 5.33 -3.93 15.64
CA ALA A 51 6.78 -3.94 15.60
C ALA A 51 7.31 -3.68 14.17
N PHE A 52 6.77 -4.39 13.18
CA PHE A 52 7.15 -4.25 11.79
C PHE A 52 6.84 -2.84 11.25
N PHE A 53 5.62 -2.35 11.48
CA PHE A 53 5.18 -1.04 11.01
C PHE A 53 6.02 0.08 11.61
N GLY A 54 6.28 0.03 12.92
CA GLY A 54 7.13 1.01 13.61
C GLY A 54 8.57 0.98 13.10
N MET A 55 9.16 -0.22 12.94
CA MET A 55 10.52 -0.38 12.40
C MET A 55 10.63 0.12 10.96
N SER A 56 9.72 -0.27 10.08
CA SER A 56 9.76 0.10 8.66
C SER A 56 9.68 1.61 8.47
N ASN A 57 8.73 2.28 9.14
CA ASN A 57 8.61 3.74 9.09
C ASN A 57 9.87 4.44 9.60
N ARG A 58 10.47 3.95 10.69
CA ARG A 58 11.73 4.49 11.23
C ARG A 58 12.89 4.32 10.25
N LEU A 59 13.03 3.16 9.61
CA LEU A 59 14.10 2.90 8.65
C LEU A 59 13.96 3.78 7.40
N VAL A 60 12.77 3.90 6.83
CA VAL A 60 12.51 4.76 5.66
C VAL A 60 12.80 6.22 5.98
N THR A 61 12.36 6.68 7.16
CA THR A 61 12.63 8.04 7.63
C THR A 61 14.11 8.28 7.85
N LEU A 62 14.80 7.35 8.52
CA LEU A 62 16.24 7.44 8.82
C LEU A 62 17.09 7.46 7.54
N ALA A 63 16.75 6.60 6.58
CA ALA A 63 17.47 6.49 5.32
C ALA A 63 17.12 7.64 4.34
N GLY A 64 16.15 8.50 4.67
CA GLY A 64 15.65 9.53 3.76
C GLY A 64 15.19 8.94 2.43
N THR A 65 14.62 7.72 2.46
CA THR A 65 14.32 6.99 1.22
C THR A 65 13.29 7.79 0.41
N PRO A 66 13.61 8.22 -0.81
CA PRO A 66 12.66 8.98 -1.62
C PRO A 66 11.46 8.08 -1.95
N PRO A 67 10.25 8.64 -2.01
CA PRO A 67 9.08 7.90 -2.46
C PRO A 67 9.34 7.32 -3.85
N ASN A 68 8.98 6.05 -4.01
CA ASN A 68 9.06 5.32 -5.27
C ASN A 68 8.29 6.08 -6.37
N SER A 69 8.99 6.50 -7.44
CA SER A 69 8.41 7.24 -8.57
C SER A 69 7.41 6.40 -9.39
N GLU A 70 7.69 5.11 -9.55
CA GLU A 70 6.82 4.13 -10.22
C GLU A 70 5.51 3.89 -9.44
N PHE A 71 5.51 4.10 -8.12
CA PHE A 71 4.33 4.01 -7.27
C PHE A 71 3.31 5.10 -7.62
N TYR A 72 3.77 6.31 -7.90
CA TYR A 72 2.90 7.41 -8.35
C TYR A 72 2.34 7.15 -9.75
N LEU A 73 3.09 6.42 -10.57
CA LEU A 73 2.62 6.03 -11.90
C LEU A 73 1.59 4.89 -11.82
N MET A 74 1.58 4.04 -10.78
CA MET A 74 0.65 2.87 -10.66
C MET A 74 0.46 2.12 -12.00
N GLY A 75 1.54 1.92 -12.77
CA GLY A 75 1.47 1.28 -14.09
C GLY A 75 0.82 2.11 -15.22
N ARG A 76 0.44 3.36 -14.97
CA ARG A 76 0.01 4.34 -15.97
C ARG A 76 1.25 4.97 -16.60
N VAL A 77 1.66 4.43 -17.75
CA VAL A 77 2.58 5.14 -18.65
C VAL A 77 1.92 6.46 -19.05
N PRO A 78 2.58 7.62 -18.89
CA PRO A 78 2.04 8.88 -19.40
C PRO A 78 1.74 8.70 -20.89
N LYS A 79 0.46 8.82 -21.28
CA LYS A 79 0.09 8.80 -22.70
C LYS A 79 0.79 10.01 -23.31
N LYS A 80 1.66 9.79 -24.31
CA LYS A 80 2.24 10.91 -25.07
C LYS A 80 1.08 11.80 -25.53
N PRO A 81 1.17 13.13 -25.37
CA PRO A 81 0.13 14.01 -25.87
C PRO A 81 -0.10 13.70 -27.34
N ASP A 82 -1.36 13.48 -27.69
CA ASP A 82 -1.77 13.13 -29.04
C ASP A 82 -1.48 14.31 -29.97
N GLU A 83 -0.39 14.24 -30.72
CA GLU A 83 0.00 15.27 -31.68
C GLU A 83 -1.01 15.39 -32.84
N SER A 84 -1.91 14.41 -33.02
CA SER A 84 -2.96 14.50 -34.06
C SER A 84 -4.05 15.53 -33.75
N VAL A 85 -4.15 16.00 -32.49
CA VAL A 85 -5.17 17.00 -32.09
C VAL A 85 -4.69 18.44 -32.36
N ARG A 86 -3.40 18.65 -32.66
CA ARG A 86 -2.84 19.99 -32.94
C ARG A 86 -2.94 20.42 -34.41
N GLU A 87 -3.42 19.55 -35.28
CA GLU A 87 -3.70 19.87 -36.69
C GLU A 87 -5.19 19.66 -36.98
N THR A 88 -6.03 20.52 -36.41
CA THR A 88 -7.29 20.88 -37.07
C THR A 88 -7.25 22.38 -37.37
N PRO A 89 -7.37 22.78 -38.66
CA PRO A 89 -7.20 24.16 -39.10
C PRO A 89 -8.26 25.12 -38.55
#